data_AF-A0A7V5L3T5-F1
#
_entry.id   AF-A0A7V5L3T5-F1
#
_cell.length_a   1.000
_cell.length_b   1.000
_cell.length_c   1.000
_cell.angle_alpha   90.00
_cell.angle_beta   90.00
_cell.angle_gamma   90.00
#
_symmetry.space_group_name_H-M   'P 1'
#
loop_
_entity.id
_entity.type
_entity.pdbx_description
1 polymer ?
#
loop_
_entity_poly.entity_id
_entity_poly.type
_entity_poly.pdbx_seq_one_letter_code
_entity_poly.pdbx_strand_id
1 'polypeptide(L)'
;MQACTAVIDIGSNSARLVIYEKSSQYGFHLICERKSKVRIGEGAYEKNGYLQEMGIKRAYLALKEFIATAKSYPINKVLCVATSALRDAPNGVAFTQWIKQE
;
A
#
# COMPACT_ATOMS: atom_id res chain seq x y z
N MET A 1 -12.10 -4.75 23.24
CA MET A 1 -11.18 -3.93 22.45
C MET A 1 -11.91 -3.40 21.24
N GLN A 2 -11.71 -2.13 20.90
CA GLN A 2 -12.29 -1.54 19.68
C GLN A 2 -11.54 -2.10 18.47
N ALA A 3 -12.27 -2.33 17.36
CA ALA A 3 -11.72 -3.00 16.20
C ALA A 3 -10.99 -2.00 15.29
N CYS A 4 -9.76 -2.30 14.91
CA CYS A 4 -8.98 -1.47 13.99
C CYS A 4 -8.85 -2.12 12.60
N THR A 5 -9.01 -1.30 11.56
CA THR A 5 -8.79 -1.70 10.16
C THR A 5 -7.73 -0.82 9.53
N ALA A 6 -6.69 -1.43 8.99
CA ALA A 6 -5.67 -0.76 8.18
C ALA A 6 -6.04 -0.85 6.70
N VAL A 7 -5.93 0.27 5.99
CA VAL A 7 -6.08 0.35 4.54
C VAL A 7 -4.79 0.90 3.95
N ILE A 8 -4.21 0.15 3.02
CA ILE A 8 -3.05 0.54 2.25
C ILE A 8 -3.51 0.76 0.80
N ASP A 9 -3.22 1.93 0.25
CA ASP A 9 -3.40 2.21 -1.18
C ASP A 9 -2.06 2.45 -1.87
N ILE A 10 -1.86 1.81 -3.02
CA ILE A 10 -0.68 1.99 -3.87
C ILE A 10 -1.10 2.68 -5.16
N GLY A 11 -0.77 3.97 -5.25
CA GLY A 11 -0.90 4.78 -6.46
C GLY A 11 0.39 4.83 -7.28
N SER A 12 0.30 5.39 -8.48
CA SER A 12 1.45 5.56 -9.37
C SER A 12 2.53 6.46 -8.77
N ASN A 13 2.13 7.49 -8.02
CA ASN A 13 3.05 8.47 -7.43
C ASN A 13 3.33 8.22 -5.94
N SER A 14 2.31 7.82 -5.17
CA SER A 14 2.43 7.64 -3.73
C SER A 14 1.70 6.39 -3.27
N ALA A 15 2.18 5.81 -2.17
CA ALA A 15 1.46 4.84 -1.38
C ALA A 15 1.06 5.48 -0.05
N ARG A 16 -0.07 5.07 0.53
CA ARG A 16 -0.52 5.55 1.83
C ARG A 16 -1.07 4.40 2.67
N LEU A 17 -0.92 4.54 3.97
CA LEU A 17 -1.53 3.71 5.01
C LEU A 17 -2.47 4.61 5.81
N VAL A 18 -3.68 4.15 6.04
CA VAL A 18 -4.63 4.73 6.98
C VAL A 18 -5.12 3.65 7.93
N ILE A 19 -5.19 3.95 9.22
CA ILE A 19 -5.76 3.05 10.22
C ILE A 19 -6.98 3.73 10.82
N TYR A 20 -8.11 3.03 10.77
CA TYR A 20 -9.37 3.46 11.37
C TYR A 20 -9.69 2.59 12.59
N GLU A 21 -10.12 3.23 13.67
CA GLU A 21 -10.70 2.57 14.84
C GLU A 21 -12.22 2.74 14.85
N LYS A 22 -12.93 1.62 15.03
CA LYS A 22 -14.39 1.60 15.15
C LYS A 22 -14.81 1.98 16.57
N SER A 23 -15.56 3.07 16.70
CA SER A 23 -16.08 3.57 17.99
C SER A 23 -17.54 3.15 18.27
N SER A 24 -18.34 2.85 17.24
CA SER A 24 -19.72 2.33 17.39
C SER A 24 -20.13 1.55 16.15
N GLN A 25 -21.40 1.12 16.01
CA GLN A 25 -21.87 0.40 14.82
C GLN A 25 -21.57 1.15 13.50
N TYR A 26 -21.71 2.48 13.52
CA TYR A 26 -21.50 3.36 12.37
C TYR A 26 -20.41 4.42 12.60
N GLY A 27 -19.91 4.55 13.82
CA GLY A 27 -18.84 5.48 14.18
C GLY A 27 -17.47 4.87 13.98
N PHE A 28 -16.59 5.62 13.33
CA PHE A 28 -15.16 5.31 13.23
C PHE A 28 -14.37 6.62 13.09
N HIS A 29 -13.09 6.56 13.42
CA HIS A 29 -12.20 7.71 13.29
C HIS A 29 -10.80 7.26 12.87
N LEU A 30 -10.06 8.17 12.23
CA LEU A 30 -8.68 7.94 11.81
C LEU A 30 -7.76 8.05 13.01
N ILE A 31 -6.93 7.03 13.23
CA ILE A 31 -5.96 7.00 14.34
C ILE A 31 -4.50 7.01 13.87
N CYS A 32 -4.27 6.74 12.58
CA CYS A 32 -2.95 6.83 11.97
C CYS A 32 -3.07 7.08 10.46
N GLU A 33 -2.23 7.97 9.94
CA GLU A 33 -1.98 8.14 8.52
C GLU A 33 -0.47 8.15 8.28
N ARG A 34 -0.04 7.45 7.23
CA ARG A 34 1.31 7.54 6.66
C ARG A 34 1.22 7.64 5.14
N LYS A 35 2.15 8.36 4.55
CA LYS A 35 2.27 8.51 3.10
C LYS A 35 3.72 8.42 2.69
N SER A 36 3.99 7.71 1.61
CA SER A 36 5.32 7.59 1.02
C SER A 36 5.25 7.91 -0.48
N LYS A 37 6.19 8.73 -0.96
CA LYS A 37 6.32 9.06 -2.38
C LYS A 37 7.11 7.97 -3.10
N VAL A 38 6.44 6.84 -3.37
CA VAL A 38 7.06 5.66 -3.99
C VAL A 38 7.35 5.82 -5.47
N ARG A 39 6.55 6.62 -6.20
CA ARG A 39 6.66 6.81 -7.65
C ARG A 39 6.87 5.48 -8.39
N ILE A 40 6.00 4.50 -8.15
CA ILE A 40 6.17 3.15 -8.74
C ILE A 40 5.99 3.17 -10.27
N GLY A 41 5.20 4.12 -10.79
CA GLY A 41 5.01 4.31 -12.23
C GLY A 41 6.10 5.16 -12.91
N GLU A 42 7.12 5.61 -12.19
CA GLU A 42 8.22 6.41 -12.77
C GLU A 42 9.02 5.57 -13.76
N GLY A 43 9.19 6.08 -14.98
CA GLY A 43 9.89 5.39 -16.06
C GLY A 43 9.08 4.28 -16.75
N ALA A 44 7.84 4.02 -16.32
CA ALA A 44 7.05 2.92 -16.88
C ALA A 44 6.57 3.24 -18.31
N TYR A 45 6.15 4.48 -18.57
CA TYR A 45 5.63 4.88 -19.89
C TYR A 45 6.70 4.72 -20.98
N GLU A 46 7.94 5.11 -20.68
CA GLU A 46 9.11 5.00 -21.56
C GLU A 46 9.58 3.55 -21.75
N LYS A 47 9.04 2.62 -20.96
CA LYS A 47 9.43 1.20 -20.92
C LYS A 47 8.22 0.30 -21.15
N ASN A 48 7.32 0.68 -22.06
CA ASN A 48 6.16 -0.13 -22.46
C ASN A 48 5.24 -0.53 -21.28
N GLY A 49 5.10 0.35 -20.29
CA GLY A 49 4.30 0.11 -19.08
C GLY A 49 5.00 -0.71 -18.00
N TYR A 50 6.22 -1.22 -18.21
CA TYR A 50 6.91 -2.03 -17.21
C TYR A 50 7.29 -1.19 -15.98
N LEU A 51 7.00 -1.69 -14.79
CA LEU A 51 7.50 -1.10 -13.55
C LEU A 51 9.01 -1.25 -13.48
N GLN A 52 9.69 -0.18 -13.10
CA GLN A 52 11.15 -0.14 -13.00
C GLN A 52 11.62 -0.60 -11.62
N GLU A 53 12.82 -1.20 -11.56
CA GLU A 53 13.39 -1.78 -10.34
C GLU A 53 13.44 -0.78 -9.18
N MET A 54 13.84 0.47 -9.45
CA MET A 54 13.88 1.53 -8.44
C MET A 54 12.49 1.86 -7.88
N GLY A 55 11.46 1.87 -8.73
CA GLY A 55 10.07 2.07 -8.32
C GLY A 55 9.56 0.91 -7.47
N ILE A 56 9.83 -0.33 -7.89
CA ILE A 56 9.51 -1.57 -7.18
C ILE A 56 10.17 -1.57 -5.79
N LYS A 57 11.47 -1.27 -5.70
CA LYS A 57 12.22 -1.24 -4.44
C LYS A 57 11.66 -0.21 -3.46
N ARG A 58 11.34 1.00 -3.93
CA ARG A 58 10.70 2.04 -3.09
C ARG A 58 9.33 1.59 -2.60
N ALA A 59 8.52 0.98 -3.46
CA ALA A 59 7.21 0.47 -3.09
C ALA A 59 7.30 -0.65 -2.04
N TYR A 60 8.24 -1.60 -2.20
CA TYR A 60 8.50 -2.65 -1.22
C TYR A 60 8.89 -2.08 0.14
N LEU A 61 9.84 -1.14 0.18
CA LEU A 61 10.30 -0.53 1.44
C LEU A 61 9.16 0.23 2.14
N ALA A 62 8.34 0.98 1.39
CA ALA A 62 7.18 1.66 1.95
C ALA A 62 6.13 0.68 2.51
N LEU A 63 5.86 -0.42 1.79
CA LEU A 63 4.94 -1.45 2.28
C LEU A 63 5.46 -2.10 3.56
N LYS A 64 6.76 -2.42 3.62
CA LYS A 64 7.40 -2.97 4.83
C LYS A 64 7.25 -2.04 6.03
N GLU A 65 7.47 -0.74 5.83
CA GLU A 65 7.26 0.28 6.86
C GLU A 65 5.78 0.40 7.27
N PHE A 66 4.84 0.34 6.32
CA PHE A 66 3.42 0.39 6.61
C PHE A 66 2.94 -0.82 7.39
N ILE A 67 3.42 -2.02 7.06
CA ILE A 67 3.11 -3.24 7.82
C ILE A 67 3.73 -3.16 9.22
N ALA A 68 4.96 -2.67 9.37
CA ALA A 68 5.57 -2.45 10.68
C ALA A 68 4.77 -1.45 11.51
N THR A 69 4.31 -0.36 10.91
CA THR A 69 3.43 0.62 11.54
C THR A 69 2.11 -0.02 11.95
N ALA A 70 1.45 -0.76 11.06
CA ALA A 70 0.18 -1.44 11.36
C ALA A 70 0.32 -2.44 12.52
N LYS A 71 1.46 -3.14 12.64
CA LYS A 71 1.74 -4.08 13.74
C LYS A 71 1.82 -3.42 15.13
N SER A 72 1.99 -2.10 15.24
CA SER A 72 1.94 -1.40 16.52
C SER A 72 0.52 -1.06 16.99
N TYR A 73 -0.51 -1.44 16.23
CA TYR A 73 -1.92 -1.21 16.55
C TYR A 73 -2.67 -2.56 16.68
N PRO A 74 -3.80 -2.61 17.40
CA PRO A 74 -4.63 -3.81 17.52
C PRO A 74 -5.45 -4.06 16.24
N ILE A 75 -4.77 -4.31 15.11
CA ILE A 75 -5.39 -4.48 13.79
C ILE A 75 -6.12 -5.81 13.69
N ASN A 76 -7.39 -5.77 13.28
CA ASN A 76 -8.19 -6.96 12.97
C ASN A 76 -8.20 -7.29 11.48
N LYS A 77 -7.95 -6.29 10.63
CA LYS A 77 -8.02 -6.42 9.18
C LYS A 77 -7.05 -5.47 8.50
N VAL A 78 -6.31 -5.98 7.52
CA VAL A 78 -5.51 -5.17 6.60
C VAL A 78 -6.11 -5.32 5.20
N LEU A 79 -6.43 -4.21 4.57
CA LEU A 79 -6.86 -4.15 3.17
C LEU A 79 -5.77 -3.44 2.38
N CYS A 80 -5.21 -4.09 1.37
CA CYS A 80 -4.20 -3.49 0.49
C CYS A 80 -4.74 -3.47 -0.93
N VAL A 81 -4.79 -2.28 -1.54
CA VAL A 81 -5.30 -2.05 -2.89
C VAL A 81 -4.25 -1.35 -3.74
N ALA A 82 -4.24 -1.67 -5.03
CA ALA A 82 -3.36 -1.04 -6.00
C ALA A 82 -4.18 -0.49 -7.18
N THR A 83 -3.72 0.62 -7.74
CA THR A 83 -4.44 1.35 -8.80
C THR A 83 -3.69 1.29 -10.14
N SER A 84 -3.72 2.37 -10.94
CA SER A 84 -3.34 2.35 -12.36
C SER A 84 -1.95 1.79 -12.63
N ALA A 85 -0.90 2.30 -11.99
CA ALA A 85 0.47 1.84 -12.30
C ALA A 85 0.66 0.31 -12.17
N LEU A 86 0.08 -0.33 -11.16
CA LEU A 86 0.22 -1.79 -11.01
C LEU A 86 -0.73 -2.57 -11.91
N ARG A 87 -1.94 -2.06 -12.13
CA ARG A 87 -2.93 -2.72 -12.98
C ARG A 87 -2.50 -2.71 -14.45
N ASP A 88 -1.91 -1.61 -14.90
CA ASP A 88 -1.61 -1.38 -16.30
C ASP A 88 -0.21 -1.92 -16.68
N ALA A 89 0.64 -2.22 -15.69
CA ALA A 89 1.99 -2.74 -15.91
C ALA A 89 2.02 -4.24 -16.23
N PRO A 90 2.74 -4.68 -17.28
CA PRO A 90 2.88 -6.10 -17.61
C PRO A 90 3.48 -6.95 -16.48
N ASN A 91 4.41 -6.38 -15.71
CA ASN A 91 5.03 -7.02 -14.55
C ASN A 91 4.34 -6.69 -13.21
N GLY A 92 3.16 -6.05 -13.24
CA GLY A 92 2.40 -5.72 -12.03
C GLY A 92 1.92 -6.94 -11.26
N VAL A 93 1.45 -7.98 -11.95
CA VAL A 93 1.03 -9.25 -11.32
C VAL A 93 2.22 -9.90 -10.61
N ALA A 94 3.37 -9.99 -11.26
CA ALA A 94 4.59 -10.55 -10.68
C ALA A 94 5.01 -9.78 -9.41
N PHE A 95 4.97 -8.44 -9.44
CA PHE A 95 5.20 -7.62 -8.26
C PHE A 95 4.24 -7.98 -7.11
N THR A 96 2.93 -8.05 -7.38
CA THR A 96 1.95 -8.36 -6.32
C THR A 96 2.08 -9.77 -5.75
N GLN A 97 2.48 -10.75 -6.57
CA GLN A 97 2.71 -12.12 -6.11
C GLN A 97 3.94 -12.20 -5.21
N TRP A 98 5.04 -11.53 -5.60
CA TRP A 98 6.23 -11.43 -4.78
C TRP A 98 5.94 -10.78 -3.43
N ILE A 99 5.24 -9.64 -3.40
CA ILE A 99 4.88 -8.94 -2.16
C ILE A 99 4.02 -9.80 -1.22
N LYS A 100 3.19 -10.72 -1.73
CA LYS A 100 2.37 -11.62 -0.89
C LYS A 100 3.18 -12.71 -0.20
N GLN A 101 4.38 -13.01 -0.69
CA GLN A 101 5.26 -14.07 -0.16
C GLN A 101 6.24 -13.53 0.90
N GLU A 102 6.45 -12.21 0.93
CA GLU A 102 7.26 -11.49 1.92
C GLU A 102 6.46 -11.20 3.21
#